data_AF-A0A2U3CD20-F1
#
_entry.id   AF-A0A2U3CD20-F1
#
_cell.length_a   1.000
_cell.length_b   1.000
_cell.length_c   1.000
_cell.angle_alpha   90.00
_cell.angle_beta   90.00
_cell.angle_gamma   90.00
#
_symmetry.space_group_name_H-M   'P 1'
#
loop_
_entity.id
_entity.type
_entity.pdbx_description
1 polymer ?
#
loop_
_entity_poly.entity_id
_entity_poly.type
_entity_poly.pdbx_seq_one_letter_code
_entity_poly.pdbx_strand_id
1 'polypeptide(L)'
;MRIDERKYPFKWMPRIVEMFEGIDKGLSSFQIARTIGSCSPDASEVLKLMVYLTSFGKVVESDGNWKIIVSPFNIERNQSRIRIDYIKGLDLLIQNLSNDFVPIEELISINGRDTAETQKELEFLSLITKKGQFFIERKRFPQKFAFKPWEIS
;
A
#
# COMPACT_ATOMS: atom_id res chain seq x y z
N MET A 1 20.85 14.66 7.84
CA MET A 1 20.34 14.97 6.49
C MET A 1 18.98 15.65 6.65
N ARG A 2 18.68 16.74 5.94
CA ARG A 2 17.39 17.46 6.09
C ARG A 2 16.41 16.93 5.05
N ILE A 3 15.28 16.36 5.47
CA ILE A 3 14.27 15.85 4.53
C ILE A 3 13.43 17.01 3.98
N ASP A 4 13.24 17.06 2.65
CA ASP A 4 12.36 18.02 1.98
C ASP A 4 10.94 17.45 1.87
N GLU A 5 10.05 17.89 2.77
CA GLU A 5 8.67 17.40 2.85
C GLU A 5 7.85 17.67 1.58
N ARG A 6 8.23 18.68 0.79
CA ARG A 6 7.49 19.05 -0.42
C ARG A 6 7.58 18.00 -1.52
N LYS A 7 8.55 17.07 -1.48
CA LYS A 7 8.75 16.08 -2.55
C LYS A 7 7.78 14.91 -2.51
N TYR A 8 7.08 14.70 -1.40
CA TYR A 8 6.27 13.51 -1.18
C TYR A 8 4.77 13.80 -1.23
N PRO A 9 3.95 12.88 -1.76
CA PRO A 9 2.50 13.04 -1.77
C PRO A 9 1.86 12.80 -0.40
N PHE A 10 2.58 12.14 0.52
CA PHE A 10 2.10 11.89 1.87
C PHE A 10 2.88 12.75 2.88
N LYS A 11 2.16 13.51 3.69
CA LYS A 11 2.74 14.45 4.68
C LYS A 11 3.70 13.80 5.67
N TRP A 12 3.47 12.53 6.00
CA TRP A 12 4.23 11.78 7.00
C TRP A 12 5.38 10.96 6.37
N MET A 13 5.51 10.96 5.04
CA MET A 13 6.53 10.19 4.31
C MET A 13 7.96 10.50 4.77
N PRO A 14 8.37 11.78 4.94
CA PRO A 14 9.68 12.11 5.49
C PRO A 14 10.05 11.32 6.74
N ARG A 15 9.15 11.30 7.73
CA ARG A 15 9.39 10.65 9.03
C ARG A 15 9.50 9.13 8.89
N ILE A 16 8.69 8.53 8.01
CA ILE A 16 8.72 7.09 7.78
C ILE A 16 10.01 6.68 7.07
N VAL A 17 10.49 7.47 6.11
CA VAL A 17 11.79 7.24 5.46
C VAL A 17 12.93 7.30 6.49
N GLU A 18 12.93 8.32 7.35
CA GLU A 18 13.86 8.47 8.48
C GLU A 18 13.87 7.22 9.38
N MET A 19 12.70 6.65 9.68
CA MET A 19 12.58 5.44 10.48
C MET A 19 13.14 4.20 9.79
N PHE A 20 12.89 4.06 8.48
CA PHE A 20 13.42 2.93 7.73
C PHE A 20 14.96 2.97 7.67
N GLU A 21 15.56 4.15 7.52
CA GLU A 21 17.02 4.32 7.51
C GLU A 21 17.68 3.98 8.87
N GLY A 22 16.91 3.99 9.96
CA GLY A 22 17.38 3.65 11.31
C GLY A 22 17.16 2.20 11.75
N ILE A 23 16.49 1.35 10.94
CA ILE A 23 16.08 -0.01 11.36
C ILE A 23 16.39 -1.05 10.28
N ASP A 24 17.49 -1.79 10.47
CA ASP A 24 17.96 -2.85 9.56
C ASP A 24 16.92 -3.96 9.31
N LYS A 25 16.08 -4.27 10.31
CA LYS A 25 15.06 -5.33 10.20
C LYS A 25 13.83 -4.91 9.39
N GLY A 26 13.70 -3.63 9.05
CA GLY A 26 12.50 -3.06 8.47
C GLY A 26 11.46 -2.63 9.50
N LEU A 27 10.35 -2.08 9.01
CA LEU A 27 9.25 -1.56 9.82
C LEU A 27 8.00 -2.43 9.67
N SER A 28 7.39 -2.82 10.79
CA SER A 28 6.05 -3.41 10.76
C SER A 28 5.00 -2.38 10.33
N SER A 29 3.90 -2.86 9.76
CA SER A 29 2.75 -2.02 9.43
C SER A 29 2.21 -1.25 10.64
N PHE A 30 2.26 -1.85 11.84
CA PHE A 30 1.88 -1.19 13.09
C PHE A 30 2.81 -0.01 13.46
N GLN A 31 4.13 -0.19 13.32
CA GLN A 31 5.09 0.90 13.57
C GLN A 31 4.87 2.05 12.59
N ILE A 32 4.61 1.75 11.33
CA ILE A 32 4.30 2.74 10.29
C ILE A 32 3.01 3.49 10.65
N ALA A 33 1.95 2.77 11.03
CA ALA A 33 0.66 3.37 11.37
C ALA A 33 0.75 4.33 12.57
N ARG A 34 1.55 3.98 13.59
CA ARG A 34 1.81 4.88 14.74
C ARG A 34 2.42 6.21 14.31
N THR A 35 3.28 6.21 13.30
CA THR A 35 3.93 7.41 12.76
C THR A 35 2.99 8.28 11.93
N ILE A 36 2.00 7.67 11.28
CA ILE A 36 0.94 8.37 10.54
C ILE A 36 0.04 9.18 11.50
N GLY A 37 -0.01 8.81 12.78
CA GLY A 37 -0.60 9.62 13.85
C GLY A 37 -2.12 9.47 14.00
N SER A 38 -2.72 8.40 13.48
CA SER A 38 -4.13 8.09 13.73
C SER A 38 -4.28 7.37 15.07
N CYS A 39 -5.20 7.83 15.92
CA CYS A 39 -5.47 7.24 17.25
C CYS A 39 -5.94 5.77 17.17
N SER A 40 -6.45 5.35 16.01
CA SER A 40 -6.56 3.97 15.58
C SER A 40 -5.64 3.79 14.38
N PRO A 41 -4.73 2.82 14.35
CA PRO A 41 -3.81 2.69 13.24
C PRO A 41 -4.63 2.35 11.97
N ASP A 42 -4.61 3.24 10.97
CA ASP A 42 -5.42 3.09 9.76
C ASP A 42 -4.65 2.23 8.75
N ALA A 43 -4.97 0.93 8.75
CA ALA A 43 -4.30 -0.04 7.90
C ALA A 43 -4.43 0.30 6.41
N SER A 44 -5.51 0.98 5.99
CA SER A 44 -5.71 1.42 4.61
C SER A 44 -4.73 2.53 4.23
N GLU A 45 -4.47 3.50 5.11
CA GLU A 45 -3.46 4.53 4.87
C GLU A 45 -2.03 3.96 4.81
N VAL A 46 -1.73 2.97 5.65
CA VAL A 46 -0.46 2.23 5.56
C VAL A 46 -0.37 1.49 4.23
N LEU A 47 -1.45 0.84 3.78
CA LEU A 47 -1.46 0.15 2.50
C LEU A 47 -1.27 1.11 1.32
N LYS A 48 -1.97 2.26 1.31
CA LYS A 48 -1.79 3.30 0.28
C LYS A 48 -0.34 3.76 0.20
N LEU A 49 0.30 3.97 1.36
CA LEU A 49 1.71 4.30 1.42
C LEU A 49 2.57 3.22 0.78
N MET A 50 2.39 1.98 1.22
CA MET A 50 3.22 0.87 0.81
C MET A 50 3.02 0.56 -0.68
N VAL A 51 1.81 0.67 -1.21
CA VAL A 51 1.52 0.65 -2.65
C VAL A 51 2.33 1.69 -3.38
N TYR A 52 2.28 2.94 -2.91
CA TYR A 52 3.01 4.03 -3.54
C TYR A 52 4.51 3.71 -3.58
N LEU A 53 5.11 3.40 -2.43
CA LEU A 53 6.55 3.10 -2.34
C LEU A 53 6.97 1.85 -3.11
N THR A 54 6.15 0.80 -3.11
CA THR A 54 6.43 -0.45 -3.84
C THR A 54 6.33 -0.22 -5.35
N SER A 55 5.37 0.60 -5.81
CA SER A 55 5.27 1.01 -7.22
C SER A 55 6.49 1.81 -7.71
N PHE A 56 7.30 2.33 -6.78
CA PHE A 56 8.61 2.96 -7.04
C PHE A 56 9.80 2.04 -6.85
N GLY A 57 9.59 0.78 -6.48
CA GLY A 57 10.66 -0.14 -6.14
C GLY A 57 11.50 0.36 -4.98
N LYS A 58 10.88 1.04 -4.00
CA LYS A 58 11.58 1.59 -2.83
C LYS A 58 11.50 0.67 -1.63
N VAL A 59 10.35 0.03 -1.44
CA VAL A 59 10.12 -0.93 -0.36
C VAL A 59 9.64 -2.27 -0.90
N VAL A 60 9.86 -3.30 -0.10
CA VAL A 60 9.27 -4.62 -0.26
C VAL A 60 8.87 -5.17 1.10
N GLU A 61 7.84 -5.99 1.13
CA GLU A 61 7.48 -6.74 2.33
C GLU A 61 8.28 -8.04 2.45
N SER A 62 8.88 -8.25 3.62
CA SER A 62 9.64 -9.45 3.98
C SER A 62 9.39 -9.78 5.44
N ASP A 63 8.85 -10.97 5.70
CA ASP A 63 8.72 -11.53 7.05
C ASP A 63 7.92 -10.61 8.00
N GLY A 64 6.76 -10.11 7.52
CA GLY A 64 5.88 -9.21 8.29
C GLY A 64 6.36 -7.77 8.40
N ASN A 65 7.52 -7.45 7.84
CA ASN A 65 8.12 -6.13 7.90
C ASN A 65 8.39 -5.57 6.50
N TRP A 66 8.20 -4.27 6.35
CA TRP A 66 8.57 -3.53 5.15
C TRP A 66 10.05 -3.19 5.23
N LYS A 67 10.79 -3.36 4.13
CA LYS A 67 12.23 -3.11 4.05
C LYS A 67 12.54 -2.21 2.88
N ILE A 68 13.53 -1.34 3.03
CA ILE A 68 14.09 -0.58 1.91
C ILE A 68 14.86 -1.54 1.00
N ILE A 69 14.64 -1.41 -0.30
CA ILE A 69 15.44 -2.12 -1.33
C ILE A 69 16.35 -1.19 -2.13
N VAL A 70 16.04 0.11 -2.20
CA VAL A 70 16.84 1.12 -2.91
C VAL A 70 17.02 2.35 -2.05
N SER A 71 18.29 2.66 -1.73
CA SER A 71 18.72 3.90 -1.09
C SER A 71 19.55 4.74 -2.08
N PRO A 72 19.43 6.09 -2.11
CA PRO A 72 18.57 6.92 -1.27
C PRO A 72 17.08 6.89 -1.69
N PHE A 73 16.20 7.25 -0.75
CA PHE A 73 14.76 7.45 -0.96
C PHE A 73 14.49 8.73 -1.78
N ASN A 74 14.96 8.77 -3.02
CA ASN A 74 14.58 9.82 -3.96
C ASN A 74 13.43 9.33 -4.83
N ILE A 75 12.28 9.97 -4.72
CA ILE A 75 11.13 9.76 -5.60
C ILE A 75 11.07 10.98 -6.53
N GLU A 76 11.46 10.77 -7.78
CA GLU A 76 11.42 11.84 -8.76
C GLU A 76 9.96 12.21 -9.06
N ARG A 77 9.67 13.53 -9.11
CA ARG A 77 8.34 14.04 -9.50
C ARG A 77 8.03 13.82 -10.98
N ASN A 78 9.03 13.54 -11.82
CA ASN A 78 8.83 13.28 -13.24
C ASN A 78 8.40 11.83 -13.44
N GLN A 79 7.12 11.61 -13.22
CA GLN A 79 6.46 10.33 -13.19
C GLN A 79 5.76 10.12 -14.52
N SER A 80 5.87 8.94 -15.12
CA SER A 80 5.05 8.66 -16.30
C SER A 80 3.57 8.74 -15.91
N ARG A 81 2.76 9.37 -16.75
CA ARG A 81 1.30 9.49 -16.56
C ARG A 81 0.66 8.12 -16.28
N ILE A 82 1.15 7.09 -16.98
CA ILE A 82 0.74 5.69 -16.82
C ILE A 82 0.90 5.21 -15.36
N ARG A 83 2.03 5.52 -14.71
CA ARG A 83 2.26 5.08 -13.33
C ARG A 83 1.38 5.82 -12.33
N ILE A 84 1.18 7.13 -12.54
CA ILE A 84 0.27 7.91 -11.69
C ILE A 84 -1.15 7.36 -11.81
N ASP A 85 -1.61 7.11 -13.04
CA ASP A 85 -2.93 6.58 -13.27
C ASP A 85 -3.07 5.20 -12.62
N TYR A 86 -2.09 4.30 -12.75
CA TYR A 86 -2.09 3.00 -12.05
C TYR A 86 -2.20 3.13 -10.52
N ILE A 87 -1.41 4.02 -9.89
CA ILE A 87 -1.47 4.25 -8.43
C ILE A 87 -2.85 4.77 -8.01
N LYS A 88 -3.50 5.62 -8.82
CA LYS A 88 -4.87 6.09 -8.55
C LYS A 88 -5.89 4.96 -8.60
N GLY A 89 -5.74 4.01 -9.52
CA GLY A 89 -6.59 2.81 -9.57
C GLY A 89 -6.47 1.99 -8.29
N LEU A 90 -5.24 1.75 -7.85
CA LEU A 90 -4.97 1.07 -6.58
C LEU A 90 -5.56 1.80 -5.37
N ASP A 91 -5.44 3.12 -5.30
CA ASP A 91 -6.02 3.92 -4.21
C ASP A 91 -7.56 3.82 -4.19
N LEU A 92 -8.22 3.91 -5.34
CA LEU A 92 -9.68 3.70 -5.44
C LEU A 92 -10.09 2.31 -4.96
N LEU A 93 -9.36 1.27 -5.35
CA LEU A 93 -9.63 -0.09 -4.88
C LEU A 93 -9.46 -0.20 -3.35
N ILE A 94 -8.37 0.33 -2.79
CA ILE A 94 -8.13 0.30 -1.34
C ILE A 94 -9.26 1.00 -0.57
N GLN A 95 -9.77 2.11 -1.08
CA GLN A 95 -10.87 2.86 -0.44
C GLN A 95 -12.20 2.11 -0.42
N ASN A 96 -12.40 1.17 -1.36
CA ASN A 96 -13.65 0.43 -1.52
C ASN A 96 -13.57 -1.02 -1.06
N LEU A 97 -12.37 -1.50 -0.72
CA LEU A 97 -12.21 -2.74 0.00
C LEU A 97 -12.60 -2.53 1.48
N SER A 98 -13.27 -3.52 2.04
CA SER A 98 -13.71 -3.52 3.44
C SER A 98 -13.32 -4.82 4.12
N ASN A 99 -13.58 -4.92 5.43
CA ASN A 99 -13.43 -6.18 6.16
C ASN A 99 -14.36 -7.27 5.61
N ASP A 100 -15.46 -6.90 4.96
CA ASP A 100 -16.37 -7.82 4.29
C ASP A 100 -16.01 -8.02 2.82
N PHE A 101 -16.46 -9.15 2.28
CA PHE A 101 -16.19 -9.51 0.89
C PHE A 101 -16.99 -8.66 -0.10
N VAL A 102 -16.29 -7.91 -0.93
CA VAL A 102 -16.82 -7.13 -2.04
C VAL A 102 -16.70 -7.93 -3.35
N PRO A 103 -17.77 -8.07 -4.16
CA PRO A 103 -17.72 -8.69 -5.48
C PRO A 103 -16.75 -7.98 -6.44
N ILE A 104 -16.08 -8.74 -7.31
CA ILE A 104 -15.16 -8.14 -8.29
C ILE A 104 -15.89 -7.21 -9.26
N GLU A 105 -17.14 -7.50 -9.61
CA GLU A 105 -17.95 -6.70 -10.52
C GLU A 105 -18.18 -5.28 -9.99
N GLU A 106 -18.38 -5.16 -8.67
CA GLU A 106 -18.51 -3.87 -7.98
C GLU A 106 -17.18 -3.10 -8.00
N LEU A 107 -16.07 -3.78 -7.70
CA LEU A 107 -14.74 -3.19 -7.74
C LEU A 107 -14.36 -2.70 -9.14
N ILE A 108 -14.71 -3.45 -10.20
CA ILE A 108 -14.50 -3.05 -11.60
C ILE A 108 -15.31 -1.78 -11.91
N SER A 109 -16.59 -1.77 -11.52
CA SER A 109 -17.49 -0.62 -11.75
C SER A 109 -16.97 0.65 -11.06
N ILE A 110 -16.42 0.52 -9.85
CA ILE A 110 -15.91 1.66 -9.07
C ILE A 110 -14.56 2.16 -9.61
N ASN A 111 -13.67 1.24 -9.95
CA ASN A 111 -12.34 1.58 -10.45
C ASN A 111 -12.40 2.26 -11.84
N GLY A 112 -13.51 2.07 -12.57
CA GLY A 112 -13.72 2.66 -13.89
C GLY A 112 -12.76 2.11 -14.96
N ARG A 113 -12.20 0.93 -14.70
CA ARG A 113 -11.22 0.23 -15.54
C ARG A 113 -11.80 -1.03 -16.12
N ASP A 114 -11.10 -1.60 -17.09
CA ASP A 114 -11.47 -2.93 -17.57
C ASP A 114 -11.19 -4.02 -16.52
N THR A 115 -11.79 -5.18 -16.74
CA THR A 115 -11.67 -6.35 -15.87
C THR A 115 -10.21 -6.79 -15.69
N ALA A 116 -9.42 -6.77 -16.76
CA ALA A 116 -8.04 -7.26 -16.73
C ALA A 116 -7.12 -6.33 -15.95
N GLU A 117 -7.29 -5.02 -16.08
CA GLU A 117 -6.57 -4.00 -15.31
C GLU A 117 -6.91 -4.09 -13.82
N THR A 118 -8.20 -4.11 -13.49
CA THR A 118 -8.65 -4.24 -12.09
C THR A 118 -8.14 -5.53 -11.45
N GLN A 119 -8.12 -6.63 -12.20
CA GLN A 119 -7.61 -7.90 -11.72
C GLN A 119 -6.10 -7.86 -11.46
N LYS A 120 -5.31 -7.25 -12.36
CA LYS A 120 -3.87 -7.05 -12.16
C LYS A 120 -3.58 -6.18 -10.94
N GLU A 121 -4.39 -5.14 -10.71
CA GLU A 121 -4.27 -4.26 -9.56
C GLU A 121 -4.56 -5.01 -8.24
N LEU A 122 -5.64 -5.80 -8.20
CA LEU A 122 -5.97 -6.64 -7.04
C LEU A 122 -4.92 -7.74 -6.78
N GLU A 123 -4.34 -8.31 -7.83
CA GLU A 123 -3.23 -9.27 -7.73
C GLU A 123 -1.97 -8.60 -7.18
N PHE A 124 -1.67 -7.38 -7.62
CA PHE A 124 -0.58 -6.59 -7.05
C PHE A 124 -0.81 -6.30 -5.57
N LEU A 125 -2.00 -5.84 -5.18
CA LEU A 125 -2.33 -5.61 -3.76
C LEU A 125 -2.17 -6.90 -2.93
N SER A 126 -2.63 -8.03 -3.45
CA SER A 126 -2.49 -9.34 -2.78
C SER A 126 -1.02 -9.76 -2.65
N LEU A 127 -0.19 -9.44 -3.66
CA LEU A 127 1.23 -9.79 -3.66
C LEU A 127 2.00 -9.00 -2.60
N ILE A 128 1.77 -7.67 -2.52
CA ILE A 128 2.55 -6.80 -1.64
C ILE A 128 2.12 -6.90 -0.17
N THR A 129 0.97 -7.54 0.12
CA THR A 129 0.43 -7.68 1.47
C THR A 129 0.45 -9.13 1.99
N LYS A 130 1.11 -10.04 1.27
CA LYS A 130 1.01 -11.49 1.53
C LYS A 130 1.63 -11.93 2.86
N LYS A 131 2.68 -11.24 3.30
CA LYS A 131 3.48 -11.63 4.47
C LYS A 131 3.21 -10.71 5.66
N GLY A 132 2.33 -9.74 5.49
CA GLY A 132 2.10 -8.64 6.39
C GLY A 132 1.16 -8.94 7.53
N GLN A 133 0.97 -7.90 8.32
CA GLN A 133 -0.02 -7.89 9.38
C GLN A 133 -1.43 -7.64 8.82
N PHE A 134 -1.56 -7.10 7.60
CA PHE A 134 -2.83 -6.99 6.87
C PHE A 134 -2.68 -7.64 5.49
N PHE A 135 -3.77 -8.11 4.89
CA PHE A 135 -3.74 -8.74 3.57
C PHE A 135 -5.04 -8.54 2.78
N ILE A 136 -4.94 -8.69 1.45
CA ILE A 136 -6.11 -8.84 0.59
C ILE A 136 -6.52 -10.30 0.54
N GLU A 137 -7.67 -10.62 1.12
CA GLU A 137 -8.26 -11.95 1.03
C GLU A 137 -9.05 -12.09 -0.28
N ARG A 138 -8.88 -13.21 -0.99
CA ARG A 138 -9.58 -13.51 -2.25
C ARG A 138 -10.38 -14.81 -2.13
N LYS A 139 -11.68 -14.74 -2.39
CA LYS A 139 -12.51 -15.90 -2.73
C LYS A 139 -12.52 -16.10 -4.24
N ARG A 140 -12.38 -17.35 -4.69
CA ARG A 140 -12.27 -17.68 -6.12
C ARG A 140 -13.61 -17.81 -6.84
N PHE A 141 -14.66 -18.26 -6.15
CA PHE A 141 -15.99 -18.43 -6.76
C PHE A 141 -17.13 -18.24 -5.75
N PRO A 142 -18.09 -17.32 -6.00
CA PRO A 142 -17.92 -16.16 -6.89
C PRO A 142 -16.69 -15.33 -6.47
N GLN A 143 -16.08 -14.63 -7.42
CA GLN A 143 -14.85 -13.90 -7.13
C GLN A 143 -15.14 -12.67 -6.26
N LYS A 144 -14.54 -12.64 -5.07
CA LYS A 144 -14.75 -11.58 -4.09
C LYS A 144 -13.45 -11.25 -3.36
N PHE A 145 -13.31 -10.02 -2.90
CA PHE A 145 -12.12 -9.53 -2.21
C PHE A 145 -12.49 -8.83 -0.91
N ALA A 146 -11.66 -8.99 0.11
CA ALA A 146 -11.78 -8.28 1.38
C ALA A 146 -10.40 -7.77 1.81
N PHE A 147 -10.36 -6.61 2.44
CA PHE A 147 -9.18 -6.13 3.15
C PHE A 147 -9.25 -6.61 4.61
N LYS A 148 -8.29 -7.42 5.03
CA LYS A 148 -8.23 -7.94 6.39
C LYS A 148 -7.13 -7.21 7.15
N PRO A 149 -7.47 -6.26 8.04
CA PRO A 149 -6.52 -5.61 8.93
C PRO A 149 -6.05 -6.59 10.01
N TRP A 150 -5.06 -6.16 10.80
CA TRP A 150 -4.40 -6.93 11.85
C TRP A 150 -5.36 -7.79 12.68
N GLU A 151 -5.20 -9.11 12.64
CA GLU A 151 -5.72 -9.95 13.72
C GLU A 151 -4.74 -9.82 14.89
N ILE A 152 -5.16 -9.10 15.94
CA ILE A 152 -4.47 -9.15 17.22
C ILE A 152 -4.80 -10.52 17.82
N SER A 153 -3.90 -11.49 17.63
CA SER A 153 -3.91 -12.76 18.37
C SER A 153 -3.21 -12.60 19.71
#